data_AF-A0A1F5WSW1-F1
#
_entry.id   AF-A0A1F5WSW1-F1
#
_cell.length_a   1.000
_cell.length_b   1.000
_cell.length_c   1.000
_cell.angle_alpha   90.00
_cell.angle_beta   90.00
_cell.angle_gamma   90.00
#
_symmetry.space_group_name_H-M   'P 1'
#
loop_
_entity.id
_entity.type
_entity.pdbx_description
1 polymer ?
#
loop_
_entity_poly.entity_id
_entity_poly.type
_entity_poly.pdbx_seq_one_letter_code
_entity_poly.pdbx_strand_id
1 'polypeptide(L)'
;MGYGKKTSISQYKVQRRGGSGIKTSKVTPKTGNLVSVQVVEDDATEIIAMSQKGQVIRAPLSQIPSLSRATQGVRIMKLAPGDKVASVTLL
;
A
#
# COMPACT_ATOMS: atom_id res chain seq x y z
N MET A 1 -0.13 -11.95 -2.89
CA MET A 1 -1.09 -10.81 -2.80
C MET A 1 -0.36 -9.50 -3.00
N GLY A 2 -0.92 -8.57 -3.79
CA GLY A 2 -0.26 -7.34 -4.25
C GLY A 2 -1.26 -6.19 -4.42
N TYR A 3 -2.02 -5.92 -3.36
CA TYR A 3 -3.01 -4.84 -3.31
C TYR A 3 -2.42 -3.58 -2.68
N GLY A 4 -2.86 -2.41 -3.15
CA GLY A 4 -2.37 -1.12 -2.69
C GLY A 4 -3.32 0.03 -3.08
N LYS A 5 -3.05 1.18 -2.49
CA LYS A 5 -3.75 2.45 -2.74
C LYS A 5 -2.94 3.60 -2.14
N LYS A 6 -3.25 4.82 -2.57
CA LYS A 6 -2.89 6.05 -1.87
C LYS A 6 -4.10 6.56 -1.09
N THR A 7 -3.84 7.29 -0.01
CA THR A 7 -4.89 7.98 0.75
C THR A 7 -4.37 9.33 1.17
N SER A 8 -5.19 10.37 0.97
CA SER A 8 -4.84 11.72 1.39
C SER A 8 -4.54 11.76 2.89
N ILE A 9 -3.46 12.45 3.26
CA ILE A 9 -3.02 12.60 4.65
C ILE A 9 -4.10 13.29 5.51
N SER A 10 -4.90 14.18 4.92
CA SER A 10 -5.98 14.88 5.62
C SER A 10 -7.08 13.95 6.15
N GLN A 11 -7.18 12.72 5.64
CA GLN A 11 -8.11 11.73 6.19
C GLN A 11 -7.64 11.15 7.53
N TYR A 12 -6.36 11.30 7.88
CA TYR A 12 -5.79 10.85 9.14
C TYR A 12 -5.85 11.98 10.16
N LYS A 13 -6.94 11.99 10.95
CA LYS A 13 -7.09 12.95 12.04
C LYS A 13 -5.99 12.80 13.09
N VAL A 14 -5.55 13.91 13.65
CA VAL A 14 -4.68 13.92 14.83
C VAL A 14 -5.39 13.23 15.99
N GLN A 15 -4.70 12.31 16.67
CA GLN A 15 -5.20 11.61 17.85
C GLN A 15 -4.19 11.75 18.99
N ARG A 16 -4.70 11.66 20.22
CA ARG A 16 -3.84 11.61 21.42
C ARG A 16 -3.08 10.28 21.46
N ARG A 17 -1.87 10.33 22.00
CA ARG A 17 -1.03 9.14 22.23
C ARG A 17 -1.75 8.13 23.13
N GLY A 18 -1.62 6.84 22.82
CA GLY A 18 -2.16 5.73 23.63
C GLY A 18 -3.55 5.23 23.23
N GLY A 19 -4.17 5.81 22.21
CA GLY A 19 -5.41 5.26 21.63
C GLY A 19 -5.15 4.11 20.65
N SER A 20 -6.18 3.32 20.34
CA SER A 20 -6.12 2.20 19.39
C SER A 20 -5.97 2.61 17.91
N GLY A 21 -5.85 3.90 17.64
CA GLY A 21 -5.70 4.45 16.29
C GLY A 21 -7.00 4.53 15.48
N ILE A 22 -6.86 4.65 14.16
CA ILE A 22 -7.93 4.60 13.17
C ILE A 22 -7.60 3.60 12.06
N LYS A 23 -8.62 2.98 11.48
CA LYS A 23 -8.43 1.97 10.43
C LYS A 23 -7.83 2.58 9.16
N THR A 24 -6.68 2.07 8.72
CA THR A 24 -5.95 2.51 7.49
C THR A 24 -6.26 1.67 6.25
N SER A 25 -6.67 0.42 6.44
CA SER A 25 -7.02 -0.50 5.35
C SER A 25 -7.99 -1.56 5.84
N LYS A 26 -8.84 -2.07 4.94
CA LYS A 26 -9.66 -3.26 5.20
C LYS A 26 -8.86 -4.50 4.79
N VAL A 27 -8.21 -5.12 5.77
CA VAL A 27 -7.51 -6.41 5.60
C VAL A 27 -8.54 -7.53 5.45
N THR A 28 -8.39 -8.34 4.40
CA THR A 28 -9.19 -9.54 4.14
C THR A 28 -8.28 -10.71 3.73
N PRO A 29 -8.79 -11.95 3.71
CA PRO A 29 -8.03 -13.09 3.17
C PRO A 29 -7.57 -12.92 1.72
N LYS A 30 -8.12 -11.95 0.96
CA LYS A 30 -7.72 -11.64 -0.42
C LYS A 30 -6.58 -10.63 -0.50
N THR A 31 -6.55 -9.65 0.41
CA THR A 31 -5.53 -8.60 0.45
C THR A 31 -4.28 -9.05 1.19
N GLY A 32 -4.46 -9.86 2.24
CA GLY A 32 -3.39 -10.21 3.18
C GLY A 32 -3.06 -9.04 4.10
N ASN A 33 -2.06 -9.27 4.96
CA ASN A 33 -1.57 -8.27 5.90
C ASN A 33 -0.90 -7.11 5.17
N LEU A 34 -0.85 -5.95 5.82
CA LEU A 34 -0.09 -4.80 5.34
C LEU A 34 1.41 -5.12 5.35
N VAL A 35 2.08 -4.84 4.24
CA VAL A 35 3.52 -5.08 4.06
C VAL A 35 4.32 -3.79 4.23
N SER A 36 3.81 -2.67 3.71
CA SER A 36 4.46 -1.36 3.76
C SER A 36 3.42 -0.26 3.85
N VAL A 37 3.76 0.79 4.59
CA VAL A 37 3.05 2.07 4.65
C VAL A 37 4.11 3.16 4.66
N GLN A 38 4.08 4.06 3.69
CA GLN A 38 5.05 5.15 3.52
C GLN A 38 4.30 6.44 3.25
N VAL A 39 4.87 7.56 3.70
CA VAL A 39 4.43 8.89 3.27
C VAL A 39 5.00 9.13 1.88
N VAL A 40 4.15 9.55 0.95
CA VAL A 40 4.57 9.92 -0.40
C VAL A 40 5.07 11.36 -0.34
N GLU A 41 6.36 11.55 -0.60
CA GLU A 41 7.00 12.86 -0.70
C GLU A 41 6.67 13.51 -2.06
N ASP A 42 6.80 14.83 -2.16
CA ASP A 42 6.36 15.59 -3.33
C ASP A 42 7.19 15.29 -4.59
N ASP A 43 8.45 14.87 -4.42
CA ASP A 43 9.37 14.48 -5.48
C ASP A 43 9.27 13.00 -5.85
N ALA A 44 8.59 12.18 -5.04
CA ALA A 44 8.36 10.78 -5.36
C ALA A 44 7.43 10.66 -6.57
N THR A 45 7.86 9.87 -7.56
CA THR A 45 7.15 9.69 -8.83
C THR A 45 6.63 8.28 -9.01
N GLU A 46 7.27 7.29 -8.37
CA GLU A 46 7.04 5.89 -8.66
C GLU A 46 7.14 5.01 -7.40
N ILE A 47 6.69 3.77 -7.55
CA ILE A 47 6.98 2.70 -6.60
C ILE A 47 7.77 1.60 -7.29
N ILE A 48 8.66 0.98 -6.52
CA ILE A 48 9.19 -0.35 -6.80
C ILE A 48 8.61 -1.31 -5.77
N ALA A 49 7.99 -2.39 -6.23
CA ALA A 49 7.51 -3.48 -5.38
C ALA A 49 8.21 -4.79 -5.74
N MET A 50 8.70 -5.49 -4.71
CA MET A 50 9.41 -6.75 -4.84
C MET A 50 8.65 -7.88 -4.15
N SER A 51 8.58 -9.05 -4.78
CA SER A 51 7.97 -10.25 -4.22
C SER A 51 8.99 -11.13 -3.51
N GLN A 52 8.51 -12.04 -2.66
CA GLN A 52 9.34 -13.01 -1.95
C GLN A 52 10.05 -13.98 -2.91
N LYS A 53 9.47 -14.22 -4.10
CA LYS A 53 10.07 -15.07 -5.14
C LYS A 53 10.83 -14.29 -6.22
N GLY A 54 11.16 -13.01 -5.97
CA GLY A 54 12.03 -12.22 -6.83
C GLY A 54 11.35 -11.51 -8.02
N GLN A 55 10.03 -11.49 -8.09
CA GLN A 55 9.33 -10.65 -9.06
C GLN A 55 9.47 -9.18 -8.65
N VAL A 56 9.84 -8.30 -9.57
CA VAL A 56 9.92 -6.86 -9.34
C VAL A 56 8.98 -6.15 -10.32
N ILE A 57 8.21 -5.20 -9.83
CA ILE A 57 7.49 -4.24 -10.67
C ILE A 57 7.92 -2.81 -10.32
N ARG A 58 7.92 -1.96 -11.34
CA ARG A 58 8.00 -0.51 -11.21
C ARG A 58 6.69 0.06 -11.75
N ALA A 59 6.06 0.96 -11.00
CA ALA A 59 4.80 1.56 -11.41
C ALA A 59 4.78 3.05 -11.06
N PRO A 60 4.34 3.92 -11.98
CA PRO A 60 4.06 5.32 -11.67
C PRO A 60 3.06 5.47 -10.53
N LEU A 61 3.33 6.38 -9.60
CA LEU A 61 2.39 6.70 -8.54
C LEU A 61 1.04 7.15 -9.10
N SER A 62 1.02 7.78 -10.29
CA SER A 62 -0.20 8.18 -10.99
C SER A 62 -1.14 7.01 -11.32
N GLN A 63 -0.63 5.79 -11.45
CA GLN A 63 -1.43 4.58 -11.69
C GLN A 63 -1.98 3.97 -10.39
N ILE A 64 -1.47 4.37 -9.23
CA ILE A 64 -1.97 3.91 -7.94
C ILE A 64 -3.19 4.76 -7.58
N PRO A 65 -4.37 4.16 -7.35
CA PRO A 65 -5.57 4.95 -7.10
C PRO A 65 -5.56 5.59 -5.72
N SER A 66 -6.09 6.81 -5.65
CA SER A 66 -6.38 7.51 -4.41
C SER A 66 -7.74 7.08 -3.88
N LEU A 67 -7.77 6.39 -2.75
CA LEU A 67 -8.99 5.85 -2.13
C LEU A 67 -9.05 6.22 -0.65
N SER A 68 -10.24 6.14 -0.05
CA SER A 68 -10.41 6.40 1.37
C SER A 68 -9.73 5.35 2.26
N ARG A 69 -9.47 5.71 3.52
CA ARG A 69 -8.73 4.85 4.46
C ARG A 69 -9.36 3.47 4.69
N ALA A 70 -10.67 3.36 4.89
CA ALA A 70 -11.25 2.06 5.28
C ALA A 70 -11.54 1.10 4.09
N THR A 71 -10.91 1.29 2.92
CA THR A 71 -11.06 0.43 1.74
C THR A 71 -9.98 -0.66 1.64
N GLN A 72 -10.19 -1.66 0.78
CA GLN A 72 -9.25 -2.75 0.51
C GLN A 72 -8.13 -2.37 -0.48
N GLY A 73 -8.28 -1.26 -1.22
CA GLY A 73 -7.39 -0.93 -2.33
C GLY A 73 -7.68 -1.72 -3.61
N VAL A 74 -6.80 -1.59 -4.59
CA VAL A 74 -6.86 -2.33 -5.87
C VAL A 74 -5.60 -3.17 -6.06
N ARG A 75 -5.61 -4.08 -7.03
CA ARG A 75 -4.43 -4.88 -7.35
C ARG A 75 -3.42 -4.00 -8.10
N ILE A 76 -2.23 -3.85 -7.52
CA ILE A 76 -1.11 -3.12 -8.12
C ILE A 76 -0.11 -4.10 -8.75
N MET A 77 0.09 -5.26 -8.12
CA MET A 77 1.01 -6.30 -8.58
C MET A 77 0.27 -7.62 -8.74
N LYS A 78 0.32 -8.21 -9.95
CA LYS A 78 -0.13 -9.58 -10.20
C LYS A 78 1.02 -10.53 -9.89
N LEU A 79 0.87 -11.27 -8.80
CA LEU A 79 1.86 -12.23 -8.32
C LEU A 79 1.56 -13.64 -8.83
N ALA A 80 2.62 -14.45 -8.92
CA ALA A 80 2.51 -15.88 -9.16
C ALA A 80 1.79 -16.61 -8.01
N PRO A 81 1.23 -17.81 -8.26
CA PRO A 81 0.65 -18.63 -7.21
C PRO A 81 1.63 -18.88 -6.05
N GLY A 82 1.13 -18.71 -4.82
CA GLY A 82 1.92 -18.84 -3.60
C GLY A 82 2.95 -17.74 -3.35
N ASP A 83 2.97 -16.67 -4.15
CA ASP A 83 3.87 -15.52 -3.97
C ASP A 83 3.20 -14.33 -3.26
N LYS A 84 4.02 -13.50 -2.62
CA LYS A 84 3.61 -12.37 -1.77
C LYS A 84 4.56 -11.20 -1.99
N VAL A 85 4.05 -9.97 -1.89
CA VAL A 85 4.92 -8.79 -1.81
C VAL A 85 5.76 -8.91 -0.54
N ALA A 86 7.07 -8.71 -0.68
CA ALA A 86 8.04 -8.70 0.40
C ALA A 86 8.34 -7.26 0.84
N SER A 87 8.49 -6.35 -0.11
CA SER A 87 8.82 -4.94 0.16
C SER A 87 8.31 -4.02 -0.93
N VAL A 88 8.18 -2.74 -0.57
CA VAL A 88 7.85 -1.64 -1.48
C VAL A 88 8.74 -0.46 -1.11
N THR A 89 9.26 0.27 -2.09
CA THR A 89 9.94 1.56 -1.89
C THR A 89 9.37 2.60 -2.84
N LEU A 90 9.39 3.85 -2.41
CA LEU A 90 9.17 5.01 -3.26
C LEU A 90 10.48 5.37 -3.98
N LEU A 91 10.35 5.91 -5.18
CA LEU A 91 11.41 6.53 -5.97
C LEU A 91 11.01 7.93 -6.38
#